data_AF-A0A968F1H4-F1
#
_entry.id   AF-A0A968F1H4-F1
#
_cell.length_a   1.000
_cell.length_b   1.000
_cell.length_c   1.000
_cell.angle_alpha   90.00
_cell.angle_beta   90.00
_cell.angle_gamma   90.00
#
_symmetry.space_group_name_H-M   'P 1'
#
loop_
_entity.id
_entity.type
_entity.pdbx_description
1 polymer ?
#
loop_
_entity_poly.entity_id
_entity_poly.type
_entity_poly.pdbx_seq_one_letter_code
_entity_poly.pdbx_strand_id
1 'polypeptide(L)'
;MDFDSAKKQFDRLTRLFRSGKIDQEEYIKGVDNLAIHDQHGVEWQIGMQSGQWYRKAGDEWVEDDPSNTKVPTVNHTDTRQSNKLWRRLIAVLLTLLVLFIVLGPQILGSGLRFNNDQKDLSGGEDVGDLNQGNGTPPARSTLEATTQNDDNTENPTSTTTSGQPTPTSETVDPSPFPSDTPTLPPPPPSKPPQIWEERVRFKIEEGFSLSNENDWFKFRDLPWEYEFLNVGGIQALLLQYHQEVALWFPNGSDVEDSDRTTTLAFPNQNSQISLLCRWDTEEISGYSLLLTQQRWELSMFENGVRLVLAEGPQSENFQGGNFETFRLQCVGQEIVVWAENKILAEVTNGQFKDGRYGLVFGVNEGVGVVYLEDDQVLVRKSQVEIAENDDIVRLDMLDVQLIGRIREYPQIPSSPYSGKPVIGVVLRIVNYKSIPVKIDTGNVYLQKGEQKNFALTVTAQDKGDQAEPDFAPMTLPQFLERGEVTGRVHFLGITLDELSEWQLVLDLRDQGFGDARFRLIDGFN
;
A
#
# COMPACT_ATOMS: atom_id res chain seq x y z
N MET A 1 18.36 -24.28 -4.03
CA MET A 1 18.12 -24.66 -2.62
C MET A 1 19.48 -24.92 -1.99
N ASP A 2 19.76 -24.34 -0.83
CA ASP A 2 21.00 -24.60 -0.09
C ASP A 2 20.82 -25.74 0.93
N PHE A 3 21.94 -26.21 1.51
CA PHE A 3 21.95 -27.34 2.44
C PHE A 3 21.05 -27.13 3.66
N ASP A 4 21.06 -25.95 4.26
CA ASP A 4 20.22 -25.63 5.42
C ASP A 4 18.74 -25.68 5.06
N SER A 5 18.36 -25.13 3.90
CA SER A 5 16.99 -25.14 3.40
C SER A 5 16.49 -26.57 3.15
N ALA A 6 17.30 -27.43 2.50
CA ALA A 6 16.91 -28.83 2.31
C ALA A 6 16.83 -29.60 3.62
N LYS A 7 17.72 -29.35 4.58
CA LYS A 7 17.67 -30.01 5.90
C LYS A 7 16.37 -29.67 6.64
N LYS A 8 15.96 -28.40 6.62
CA LYS A 8 14.68 -27.96 7.18
C LYS A 8 13.49 -28.61 6.49
N GLN A 9 13.46 -28.64 5.15
CA GLN A 9 12.40 -29.31 4.40
C GLN A 9 12.32 -30.81 4.70
N PHE A 10 13.47 -31.47 4.86
CA PHE A 10 13.53 -32.87 5.27
C PHE A 10 12.93 -33.09 6.66
N ASP A 11 13.30 -32.25 7.64
CA ASP A 11 12.78 -32.33 9.00
C ASP A 11 11.26 -32.06 9.03
N ARG A 12 10.75 -31.16 8.17
CA ARG A 12 9.32 -30.90 7.96
C ARG A 12 8.59 -32.13 7.40
N LEU A 13 9.06 -32.67 6.28
CA LEU A 13 8.48 -33.87 5.67
C LEU A 13 8.46 -35.02 6.68
N THR A 14 9.53 -35.16 7.47
CA THR A 14 9.64 -36.17 8.51
C THR A 14 8.59 -35.97 9.61
N ARG A 15 8.34 -34.73 10.04
CA ARG A 15 7.30 -34.40 11.02
C ARG A 15 5.89 -34.66 10.48
N LEU A 16 5.62 -34.30 9.23
CA LEU A 16 4.33 -34.56 8.56
C LEU A 16 4.08 -36.07 8.42
N PHE A 17 5.08 -36.83 8.00
CA PHE A 17 4.99 -38.28 7.89
C PHE A 17 4.78 -38.95 9.25
N ARG A 18 5.56 -38.57 10.27
CA ARG A 18 5.40 -39.09 11.65
C ARG A 18 4.05 -38.76 12.28
N SER A 19 3.44 -37.65 11.88
CA SER A 19 2.10 -37.26 12.35
C SER A 19 0.95 -37.85 11.50
N GLY A 20 1.26 -38.62 10.45
CA GLY A 20 0.26 -39.22 9.57
C GLY A 20 -0.46 -38.22 8.66
N LYS A 21 0.09 -37.00 8.50
CA LYS A 21 -0.48 -35.95 7.64
C LYS A 21 -0.15 -36.13 6.16
N ILE A 22 0.90 -36.88 5.87
CA ILE A 22 1.27 -37.34 4.52
C ILE A 22 1.54 -38.84 4.60
N ASP A 23 1.29 -39.55 3.49
CA ASP A 23 1.58 -40.98 3.43
C ASP A 23 3.06 -41.26 3.12
N GLN A 24 3.41 -42.54 3.04
CA GLN A 24 4.78 -42.96 2.77
C GLN A 24 5.25 -42.59 1.35
N GLU A 25 4.37 -42.63 0.36
CA GLU A 25 4.71 -42.33 -1.03
C GLU A 25 4.99 -40.84 -1.20
N GLU A 26 4.14 -40.00 -0.60
CA GLU A 26 4.32 -38.55 -0.53
C GLU A 26 5.61 -38.16 0.21
N TYR A 27 5.93 -38.85 1.30
CA TYR A 27 7.18 -38.64 2.04
C TYR A 27 8.41 -38.97 1.19
N ILE A 28 8.43 -40.14 0.53
CA ILE A 28 9.55 -40.56 -0.35
C ILE A 28 9.76 -39.54 -1.47
N LYS A 29 8.68 -39.21 -2.20
CA LYS A 29 8.72 -38.24 -3.30
C LYS A 29 9.15 -36.86 -2.82
N GLY A 30 8.71 -36.44 -1.64
CA GLY A 30 9.11 -35.19 -1.01
C GLY A 30 10.61 -35.14 -0.75
N VAL A 31 11.18 -36.19 -0.14
CA VAL A 31 12.62 -36.25 0.18
C VAL A 31 13.47 -36.37 -1.08
N ASP A 32 13.03 -37.10 -2.09
CA ASP A 32 13.73 -37.21 -3.38
C ASP A 32 13.84 -35.85 -4.11
N ASN A 33 12.87 -34.97 -3.93
CA ASN A 33 12.91 -33.62 -4.49
C ASN A 33 13.85 -32.65 -3.74
N LEU A 34 14.48 -33.08 -2.63
CA LEU A 34 15.42 -32.25 -1.85
C LEU A 34 16.88 -32.41 -2.29
N ALA A 35 17.13 -32.99 -3.47
CA ALA A 35 18.47 -33.10 -4.03
C ALA A 35 19.05 -31.70 -4.34
N ILE A 36 20.30 -31.46 -3.92
CA ILE A 36 21.02 -30.20 -4.13
C ILE A 36 22.27 -30.47 -4.95
N HIS A 37 22.62 -29.54 -5.84
CA HIS A 37 23.94 -29.52 -6.47
C HIS A 37 24.80 -28.45 -5.80
N ASP A 38 26.00 -28.81 -5.36
CA ASP A 38 26.94 -27.85 -4.81
C ASP A 38 27.65 -27.03 -5.90
N GLN A 39 28.52 -26.11 -5.49
CA GLN A 39 29.31 -25.26 -6.40
C GLN A 39 30.24 -26.04 -7.36
N HIS A 40 30.52 -27.32 -7.08
CA HIS A 40 31.33 -28.20 -7.92
C HIS A 40 30.46 -29.13 -8.78
N GLY A 41 29.12 -28.97 -8.73
CA GLY A 41 28.17 -29.82 -9.44
C GLY A 41 28.00 -31.20 -8.82
N VAL A 42 28.47 -31.44 -7.59
CA VAL A 42 28.22 -32.69 -6.87
C VAL A 42 26.78 -32.70 -6.39
N GLU A 43 26.06 -33.78 -6.68
CA GLU A 43 24.68 -33.98 -6.24
C GLU A 43 24.66 -34.54 -4.80
N TRP A 44 23.85 -33.92 -3.94
CA TRP A 44 23.69 -34.23 -2.53
C TRP A 44 22.23 -34.54 -2.21
N GLN A 45 21.98 -35.51 -1.34
CA GLN A 45 20.65 -35.89 -0.88
C GLN A 45 20.69 -36.28 0.60
N ILE A 46 19.59 -36.06 1.32
CA ILE A 46 19.43 -36.52 2.71
C ILE A 46 18.85 -37.94 2.70
N GLY A 47 19.50 -38.87 3.39
CA GLY A 47 19.01 -40.23 3.52
C GLY A 47 17.71 -40.30 4.32
N MET A 48 16.65 -40.84 3.72
CA MET A 48 15.30 -40.90 4.32
C MET A 48 15.26 -41.51 5.72
N GLN A 49 16.07 -42.54 5.97
CA GLN A 49 16.06 -43.25 7.25
C GLN A 49 17.05 -42.67 8.27
N SER A 50 18.22 -42.26 7.81
CA SER A 50 19.32 -41.81 8.69
C SER A 50 19.25 -40.32 9.00
N GLY A 51 18.62 -39.52 8.12
CA GLY A 51 18.65 -38.06 8.19
C GLY A 51 20.03 -37.44 7.96
N GLN A 52 21.01 -38.25 7.54
CA GLN A 52 22.38 -37.87 7.22
C GLN A 52 22.49 -37.45 5.75
N TRP A 53 23.53 -36.69 5.44
CA TRP A 53 23.83 -36.28 4.07
C TRP A 53 24.58 -37.37 3.31
N TYR A 54 24.23 -37.52 2.04
CA TYR A 54 24.90 -38.40 1.09
C TYR A 54 25.26 -37.59 -0.14
N ARG A 55 26.47 -37.76 -0.66
CA ARG A 55 26.86 -37.23 -1.97
C ARG A 55 26.93 -38.34 -3.00
N LYS A 56 26.65 -38.01 -4.25
CA LYS A 56 26.74 -38.93 -5.38
C LYS A 56 28.19 -39.10 -5.80
N ALA A 57 28.72 -40.30 -5.68
CA ALA A 57 30.09 -40.67 -6.07
C ALA A 57 30.03 -41.75 -7.16
N GLY A 58 29.90 -41.33 -8.41
CA GLY A 58 29.61 -42.24 -9.53
C GLY A 58 28.15 -42.69 -9.50
N ASP A 59 27.91 -43.99 -9.41
CA ASP A 59 26.56 -44.59 -9.33
C ASP A 59 26.14 -44.90 -7.88
N GLU A 60 26.97 -44.57 -6.89
CA GLU A 60 26.72 -44.85 -5.47
C GLU A 60 26.52 -43.56 -4.66
N TRP A 61 25.64 -43.64 -3.66
CA TRP A 61 25.47 -42.60 -2.65
C TRP A 61 26.36 -42.90 -1.45
N VAL A 62 27.27 -41.97 -1.12
CA VAL A 62 28.22 -42.13 -0.01
C VAL A 62 27.91 -41.09 1.05
N GLU A 63 27.76 -41.53 2.29
CA GLU A 63 27.54 -40.65 3.45
C GLU A 63 28.72 -39.69 3.58
N ASP A 64 28.44 -38.39 3.60
CA ASP A 64 29.45 -37.34 3.69
C ASP A 64 28.87 -36.08 4.33
N ASP A 65 29.73 -35.19 4.80
CA ASP A 65 29.32 -33.93 5.44
C ASP A 65 29.54 -32.75 4.48
N PRO A 66 28.47 -32.05 4.05
CA PRO A 66 28.60 -30.93 3.12
C PRO A 66 29.42 -29.77 3.71
N SER A 67 29.51 -29.65 5.03
CA SER A 67 30.33 -28.63 5.71
C SER A 67 31.82 -28.98 5.75
N ASN A 68 32.15 -30.28 5.69
CA ASN A 68 33.52 -30.78 5.78
C ASN A 68 34.13 -31.14 4.43
N THR A 69 33.48 -30.73 3.32
CA THR A 69 34.07 -30.85 1.98
C THR A 69 35.22 -29.85 1.84
N LYS A 70 36.32 -30.10 2.55
CA LYS A 70 37.63 -29.58 2.22
C LYS A 70 37.96 -30.17 0.87
N VAL A 71 37.82 -29.34 -0.15
CA VAL A 71 38.18 -29.60 -1.54
C VAL A 71 39.34 -30.60 -1.56
N PRO A 72 39.15 -31.86 -2.00
CA PRO A 72 40.30 -32.69 -2.29
C PRO A 72 41.04 -31.93 -3.36
N THR A 73 42.22 -31.42 -3.01
CA THR A 73 43.17 -30.89 -3.98
C THR A 73 43.46 -32.04 -4.92
N VAL A 74 42.70 -32.11 -6.01
CA VAL A 74 42.96 -33.01 -7.11
C VAL A 74 44.35 -32.64 -7.57
N ASN A 75 45.34 -33.47 -7.24
CA ASN A 75 46.67 -33.39 -7.81
C ASN A 75 46.50 -33.58 -9.31
N HIS A 76 46.33 -32.48 -10.03
CA HIS A 76 46.38 -32.42 -11.47
C HIS A 76 47.80 -32.72 -11.94
N THR A 77 48.18 -34.01 -11.93
CA THR A 77 49.16 -34.51 -12.89
C THR A 77 48.40 -34.82 -14.18
N ASP A 78 48.79 -34.09 -15.23
CA ASP A 78 48.41 -34.24 -16.65
C ASP A 78 47.02 -33.78 -17.12
N THR A 79 46.91 -32.47 -17.32
CA THR A 79 46.10 -31.90 -18.43
C THR A 79 46.90 -30.83 -19.18
N ARG A 80 48.02 -31.23 -19.79
CA ARG A 80 48.74 -30.42 -20.79
C ARG A 80 48.36 -30.84 -22.22
N GLN A 81 47.07 -31.00 -22.53
CA GLN A 81 46.63 -31.44 -23.87
C GLN A 81 45.33 -30.81 -24.42
N SER A 82 44.69 -29.83 -23.77
CA SER A 82 43.45 -29.21 -24.32
C SER A 82 43.65 -27.88 -25.07
N ASN A 83 44.80 -27.22 -24.91
CA ASN A 83 45.05 -25.91 -25.58
C ASN A 83 45.34 -26.00 -27.09
N LYS A 84 45.49 -27.22 -27.66
CA LYS A 84 45.76 -27.40 -29.10
C LYS A 84 44.49 -27.48 -29.95
N LEU A 85 43.38 -27.97 -29.39
CA LEU A 85 42.10 -28.05 -30.10
C LEU A 85 41.41 -26.68 -30.15
N TRP A 86 41.46 -25.91 -29.06
CA TRP A 86 40.85 -24.58 -29.02
C TRP A 86 41.54 -23.58 -29.97
N ARG A 87 42.87 -23.66 -30.11
CA ARG A 87 43.62 -22.86 -31.11
C ARG A 87 43.28 -23.24 -32.55
N ARG A 88 42.94 -24.51 -32.84
CA ARG A 88 42.49 -24.94 -34.17
C ARG A 88 41.08 -24.44 -34.48
N LEU A 89 40.18 -24.44 -33.50
CA LEU A 89 38.82 -23.91 -33.67
C LEU A 89 38.83 -22.40 -33.93
N ILE A 90 39.60 -21.62 -33.17
CA ILE A 90 39.71 -20.17 -33.37
C ILE A 90 40.30 -19.84 -34.75
N ALA A 91 41.32 -20.58 -35.18
CA ALA A 91 41.91 -20.38 -36.51
C ALA A 91 40.90 -20.67 -37.64
N VAL A 92 40.10 -21.74 -37.54
CA VAL A 92 39.07 -22.07 -38.54
C VAL A 92 37.97 -21.00 -38.57
N LEU A 93 37.54 -20.51 -37.40
CA LEU A 93 36.47 -19.53 -37.30
C LEU A 93 36.90 -18.15 -37.85
N LEU A 94 38.15 -17.74 -37.58
CA LEU A 94 38.74 -16.54 -38.20
C LEU A 94 38.91 -16.70 -39.71
N THR A 95 39.27 -17.89 -40.20
CA THR A 95 39.40 -18.14 -41.64
C THR A 95 38.05 -18.06 -42.35
N LEU A 96 36.98 -18.61 -41.74
CA LEU A 96 35.62 -18.50 -42.26
C LEU A 96 35.10 -17.06 -42.26
N LEU A 97 35.40 -16.29 -41.21
CA LEU A 97 35.03 -14.87 -41.14
C LEU A 97 35.67 -14.06 -42.27
N VAL A 98 36.97 -14.26 -42.52
CA VAL A 98 37.69 -13.60 -43.63
C VAL A 98 37.11 -14.04 -44.98
N LEU A 99 36.79 -15.33 -45.14
CA LEU A 99 36.16 -15.84 -46.36
C LEU A 99 34.80 -15.18 -46.62
N PHE A 100 34.00 -14.96 -45.57
CA PHE A 100 32.69 -14.32 -45.66
C PHE A 100 32.78 -12.84 -46.03
N ILE A 101 33.79 -12.13 -45.53
CA ILE A 101 34.03 -10.71 -45.87
C ILE A 101 34.50 -10.56 -47.32
N VAL A 102 35.32 -11.49 -47.82
CA VAL A 102 35.86 -11.42 -49.21
C VAL A 102 34.83 -11.89 -50.24
N LEU A 103 34.04 -12.92 -49.95
CA LEU A 103 33.06 -13.49 -50.89
C LEU A 103 31.65 -12.90 -50.75
N GLY A 104 31.29 -12.36 -49.58
CA GLY A 104 29.96 -11.80 -49.29
C GLY A 104 29.49 -10.73 -50.29
N PRO A 105 30.35 -9.77 -50.69
CA PRO A 105 29.96 -8.73 -51.65
C PRO A 105 29.68 -9.25 -53.07
N GLN A 106 30.20 -10.43 -53.43
CA GLN A 106 29.97 -11.04 -54.75
C GLN A 106 28.67 -11.85 -54.80
N ILE A 107 28.18 -12.32 -53.65
CA ILE A 107 26.97 -13.16 -53.57
C ILE A 107 25.69 -12.31 -53.43
N LEU A 108 25.79 -11.07 -52.94
CA LEU A 108 24.63 -10.17 -52.78
C LEU A 108 24.49 -9.11 -53.88
N GLY A 109 25.35 -9.15 -54.90
CA GLY A 109 25.31 -8.25 -56.05
C GLY A 109 24.46 -8.74 -57.22
N SER A 110 23.23 -9.19 -57.00
CA SER A 110 22.25 -9.32 -58.10
C SER A 110 20.80 -9.35 -57.63
N GLY A 111 20.15 -8.17 -57.72
CA GLY A 111 18.76 -8.07 -58.15
C GLY A 111 17.66 -8.36 -57.12
N LEU A 112 17.35 -7.38 -56.29
CA LEU A 112 15.96 -7.17 -55.82
C LEU A 112 15.55 -5.73 -56.12
N ARG A 113 14.91 -5.55 -57.29
CA ARG A 113 14.11 -4.36 -57.60
C ARG A 113 12.73 -4.56 -56.96
N PHE A 114 12.39 -3.74 -55.98
CA PHE A 114 11.01 -3.62 -55.53
C PHE A 114 10.26 -2.66 -56.46
N ASN A 115 9.24 -3.19 -57.13
CA ASN A 115 8.27 -2.41 -57.91
C ASN A 115 7.36 -1.65 -56.95
N ASN A 116 7.28 -0.34 -57.15
CA ASN A 116 6.28 0.53 -56.54
C ASN A 116 5.19 0.78 -57.59
N ASP A 117 4.04 0.10 -57.44
CA ASP A 117 2.80 0.46 -58.13
C ASP A 117 1.90 1.17 -57.14
N GLN A 118 1.85 2.51 -57.24
CA GLN A 118 0.91 3.37 -56.52
C GLN A 118 -0.06 3.94 -57.55
N LYS A 119 -1.34 3.60 -57.37
CA LYS A 119 -2.45 4.03 -58.21
C LYS A 119 -3.12 5.25 -57.55
N ASP A 120 -3.33 6.27 -58.37
CA ASP A 120 -3.99 7.54 -58.06
C ASP A 120 -5.35 7.40 -57.38
N LEU A 121 -5.69 8.39 -56.53
CA LEU A 121 -6.97 9.12 -56.55
C LEU A 121 -6.90 10.41 -55.70
N SER A 122 -6.84 11.52 -56.44
CA SER A 122 -7.31 12.89 -56.22
C SER A 122 -7.86 13.37 -54.86
N GLY A 123 -7.46 14.60 -54.47
CA GLY A 123 -8.43 15.68 -54.19
C GLY A 123 -8.10 16.67 -53.06
N GLY A 124 -7.84 17.93 -53.43
CA GLY A 124 -8.07 19.17 -52.64
C GLY A 124 -6.99 19.55 -51.62
N GLU A 125 -6.10 20.51 -51.93
CA GLU A 125 -6.21 21.94 -51.55
C GLU A 125 -6.47 22.14 -50.04
N ASP A 126 -5.45 22.55 -49.25
CA ASP A 126 -5.25 23.98 -48.98
C ASP A 126 -3.93 24.28 -48.24
N VAL A 127 -3.47 25.51 -48.41
CA VAL A 127 -2.16 26.08 -48.03
C VAL A 127 -2.10 26.46 -46.55
N GLY A 128 -0.98 26.17 -45.88
CA GLY A 128 -0.71 26.61 -44.50
C GLY A 128 0.79 26.59 -44.17
N ASP A 129 1.35 27.78 -44.10
CA ASP A 129 2.75 28.19 -44.07
C ASP A 129 3.45 28.04 -42.70
N LEU A 130 4.80 28.07 -42.73
CA LEU A 130 5.74 28.38 -41.61
C LEU A 130 5.84 27.31 -40.48
N ASN A 131 6.99 26.90 -39.93
CA ASN A 131 8.24 27.62 -39.70
C ASN A 131 9.33 26.61 -39.26
N GLN A 132 10.56 26.73 -39.78
CA GLN A 132 11.73 25.98 -39.31
C GLN A 132 12.38 26.71 -38.14
N GLY A 133 12.70 25.98 -37.06
CA GLY A 133 13.50 26.49 -35.94
C GLY A 133 14.40 25.40 -35.38
N ASN A 134 15.61 25.30 -35.92
CA ASN A 134 16.71 24.51 -35.36
C ASN A 134 17.22 25.17 -34.07
N GLY A 135 17.30 24.40 -32.98
CA GLY A 135 17.92 24.80 -31.71
C GLY A 135 18.89 23.74 -31.20
N THR A 136 20.18 24.06 -31.27
CA THR A 136 21.34 23.31 -30.74
C THR A 136 21.43 23.45 -29.20
N PRO A 137 21.91 22.44 -28.45
CA PRO A 137 21.98 22.49 -26.99
C PRO A 137 23.22 23.22 -26.46
N PRO A 138 23.14 23.94 -25.32
CA PRO A 138 24.31 24.51 -24.67
C PRO A 138 24.94 23.60 -23.61
N ALA A 139 26.19 23.95 -23.35
CA ALA A 139 27.22 23.27 -22.60
C ALA A 139 26.99 23.14 -21.09
N ARG A 140 27.63 22.08 -20.59
CA ARG A 140 27.95 21.67 -19.23
C ARG A 140 28.67 22.79 -18.46
N SER A 141 28.16 23.17 -17.29
CA SER A 141 28.84 24.05 -16.33
C SER A 141 29.35 23.23 -15.15
N THR A 142 30.66 23.29 -14.94
CA THR A 142 31.40 22.69 -13.84
C THR A 142 31.50 23.74 -12.73
N LEU A 143 31.02 23.42 -11.53
CA LEU A 143 31.18 24.27 -10.35
C LEU A 143 32.13 23.54 -9.37
N GLU A 144 33.37 24.05 -9.35
CA GLU A 144 34.35 23.81 -8.30
C GLU A 144 33.96 24.64 -7.06
N ALA A 145 33.78 23.98 -5.92
CA ALA A 145 33.63 24.65 -4.63
C ALA A 145 34.91 24.45 -3.81
N THR A 146 35.60 25.56 -3.60
CA THR A 146 36.82 25.71 -2.79
C THR A 146 36.53 25.47 -1.30
N THR A 147 37.18 24.47 -0.71
CA THR A 147 37.33 24.32 0.74
C THR A 147 38.35 25.32 1.25
N GLN A 148 37.91 26.29 2.06
CA GLN A 148 38.78 27.17 2.83
C GLN A 148 38.68 26.75 4.30
N ASN A 149 39.80 26.24 4.82
CA ASN A 149 40.08 26.05 6.24
C ASN A 149 40.10 27.42 6.92
N ASP A 150 39.30 27.60 7.97
CA ASP A 150 39.61 28.54 9.04
C ASP A 150 39.56 27.81 10.37
N ASP A 151 40.73 27.84 11.00
CA ASP A 151 41.14 27.33 12.29
C ASP A 151 40.63 28.34 13.34
N ASN A 152 39.76 27.92 14.26
CA ASN A 152 39.48 28.69 15.47
C ASN A 152 39.21 27.76 16.64
N THR A 153 40.28 27.57 17.40
CA THR A 153 40.33 26.93 18.70
C THR A 153 39.95 27.95 19.76
N GLU A 154 38.74 27.90 20.32
CA GLU A 154 38.45 28.52 21.62
C GLU A 154 37.63 27.60 22.53
N ASN A 155 38.33 27.16 23.58
CA ASN A 155 37.86 26.52 24.80
C ASN A 155 36.83 27.40 25.53
N PRO A 156 35.82 26.81 26.20
CA PRO A 156 35.31 27.41 27.43
C PRO A 156 35.57 26.52 28.64
N THR A 157 36.37 27.10 29.53
CA THR A 157 36.65 26.70 30.90
C THR A 157 35.38 26.57 31.73
N SER A 158 35.18 25.38 32.31
CA SER A 158 34.26 25.11 33.41
C SER A 158 34.60 25.94 34.65
N THR A 159 33.67 26.79 35.10
CA THR A 159 33.75 27.48 36.39
C THR A 159 32.66 26.97 37.32
N THR A 160 33.08 26.18 38.31
CA THR A 160 32.26 25.72 39.43
C THR A 160 32.11 26.86 40.44
N THR A 161 30.91 27.45 40.52
CA THR A 161 30.56 28.39 41.60
C THR A 161 29.68 27.69 42.62
N SER A 162 30.30 27.32 43.75
CA SER A 162 29.63 26.91 44.98
C SER A 162 29.13 28.16 45.70
N GLY A 163 27.83 28.44 45.60
CA GLY A 163 27.12 29.47 46.36
C GLY A 163 26.11 28.84 47.31
N GLN A 164 26.43 28.83 48.59
CA GLN A 164 25.54 28.43 49.69
C GLN A 164 24.59 29.59 50.03
N PRO A 165 23.26 29.44 49.94
CA PRO A 165 22.34 30.47 50.41
C PRO A 165 22.04 30.30 51.91
N THR A 166 22.16 31.43 52.61
CA THR A 166 21.68 31.68 53.98
C THR A 166 20.15 31.58 54.04
N PRO A 167 19.54 31.04 55.11
CA PRO A 167 18.09 31.01 55.25
C PRO A 167 17.58 32.42 55.64
N THR A 168 16.91 33.08 54.72
CA THR A 168 16.05 34.23 55.03
C THR A 168 14.66 33.71 55.33
N SER A 169 14.21 33.86 56.57
CA SER A 169 12.83 33.63 56.97
C SER A 169 11.93 34.68 56.30
N GLU A 170 11.26 34.29 55.21
CA GLU A 170 10.15 35.04 54.66
C GLU A 170 8.88 34.77 55.47
N THR A 171 8.27 35.86 55.91
CA THR A 171 6.97 35.94 56.55
C THR A 171 5.90 35.36 55.63
N VAL A 172 5.19 34.36 56.12
CA VAL A 172 4.05 33.72 55.46
C VAL A 172 2.93 34.75 55.26
N ASP A 173 2.75 35.18 54.01
CA ASP A 173 1.59 35.92 53.54
C ASP A 173 0.41 34.93 53.42
N PRO A 174 -0.78 35.20 54.01
CA PRO A 174 -1.91 34.28 53.94
C PRO A 174 -2.33 34.02 52.49
N SER A 175 -2.24 32.73 52.14
CA SER A 175 -2.66 32.14 50.88
C SER A 175 -3.96 32.76 50.33
N PRO A 176 -3.99 33.25 49.08
CA PRO A 176 -5.23 33.72 48.46
C PRO A 176 -6.18 32.53 48.35
N PHE A 177 -7.39 32.70 48.89
CA PHE A 177 -8.48 31.74 48.74
C PHE A 177 -8.62 31.31 47.27
N PRO A 178 -8.81 30.01 46.98
CA PRO A 178 -9.07 29.56 45.62
C PRO A 178 -10.36 30.25 45.15
N SER A 179 -10.21 31.16 44.19
CA SER A 179 -11.34 31.79 43.54
C SER A 179 -12.00 30.71 42.69
N ASP A 180 -13.21 30.30 43.07
CA ASP A 180 -14.10 29.40 42.33
C ASP A 180 -14.50 30.03 40.98
N THR A 181 -13.53 30.13 40.08
CA THR A 181 -13.76 30.54 38.70
C THR A 181 -14.41 29.34 38.03
N PRO A 182 -15.67 29.47 37.55
CA PRO A 182 -16.34 28.39 36.85
C PRO A 182 -15.47 27.97 35.68
N THR A 183 -14.92 26.75 35.75
CA THR A 183 -14.18 26.19 34.63
C THR A 183 -15.20 25.99 33.52
N LEU A 184 -15.07 26.76 32.44
CA LEU A 184 -15.92 26.61 31.27
C LEU A 184 -15.87 25.14 30.82
N PRO A 185 -17.00 24.51 30.47
CA PRO A 185 -16.99 23.16 29.94
C PRO A 185 -16.02 23.11 28.76
N PRO A 186 -15.22 22.05 28.63
CA PRO A 186 -14.29 21.91 27.52
C PRO A 186 -15.04 22.12 26.21
N PRO A 187 -14.46 22.84 25.24
CA PRO A 187 -15.10 23.04 23.95
C PRO A 187 -15.46 21.67 23.35
N PRO A 188 -16.63 21.53 22.71
CA PRO A 188 -16.99 20.28 22.05
C PRO A 188 -15.89 19.87 21.06
N PRO A 189 -15.58 18.57 20.94
CA PRO A 189 -14.55 18.09 20.03
C PRO A 189 -14.80 18.62 18.62
N SER A 190 -13.76 19.22 18.01
CA SER A 190 -13.90 19.97 16.76
C SER A 190 -14.09 19.08 15.53
N LYS A 191 -13.72 17.80 15.61
CA LYS A 191 -13.86 16.81 14.53
C LYS A 191 -14.89 15.74 14.96
N PRO A 192 -15.95 15.48 14.17
CA PRO A 192 -16.86 14.37 14.44
C PRO A 192 -16.12 13.03 14.43
N PRO A 193 -16.63 12.01 15.15
CA PRO A 193 -15.99 10.70 15.19
C PRO A 193 -15.94 10.10 13.79
N GLN A 194 -14.74 9.71 13.36
CA GLN A 194 -14.54 9.00 12.10
C GLN A 194 -15.17 7.60 12.20
N ILE A 195 -15.84 7.16 11.13
CA ILE A 195 -16.40 5.81 11.03
C ILE A 195 -15.33 4.91 10.41
N TRP A 196 -14.91 3.90 11.16
CA TRP A 196 -13.91 2.92 10.77
C TRP A 196 -14.61 1.60 10.40
N GLU A 197 -14.19 1.00 9.30
CA GLU A 197 -14.63 -0.33 8.87
C GLU A 197 -13.48 -1.32 9.07
N GLU A 198 -13.74 -2.42 9.77
CA GLU A 198 -12.79 -3.52 9.87
C GLU A 198 -12.71 -4.23 8.52
N ARG A 199 -11.55 -4.12 7.84
CA ARG A 199 -11.32 -4.79 6.55
C ARG A 199 -10.70 -6.15 6.72
N VAL A 200 -9.72 -6.22 7.61
CA VAL A 200 -8.99 -7.45 7.92
C VAL A 200 -8.94 -7.61 9.41
N ARG A 201 -9.25 -8.82 9.85
CA ARG A 201 -8.96 -9.26 11.19
C ARG A 201 -8.40 -10.67 11.15
N PHE A 202 -7.26 -10.82 11.77
CA PHE A 202 -6.61 -12.08 12.03
C PHE A 202 -6.39 -12.16 13.52
N LYS A 203 -7.18 -13.00 14.18
CA LYS A 203 -7.04 -13.22 15.61
C LYS A 203 -6.96 -14.72 15.86
N ILE A 204 -5.87 -15.14 16.49
CA ILE A 204 -5.66 -16.56 16.77
C ILE A 204 -6.43 -16.95 18.01
N GLU A 205 -7.56 -17.61 17.80
CA GLU A 205 -8.37 -18.21 18.85
C GLU A 205 -8.25 -19.74 18.81
N GLU A 206 -8.70 -20.43 19.87
CA GLU A 206 -8.69 -21.89 19.90
C GLU A 206 -9.49 -22.47 18.72
N GLY A 207 -8.83 -23.31 17.92
CA GLY A 207 -9.43 -23.88 16.70
C GLY A 207 -9.29 -23.02 15.44
N PHE A 208 -8.57 -21.89 15.51
CA PHE A 208 -8.26 -21.11 14.32
C PHE A 208 -7.54 -21.97 13.26
N SER A 209 -7.95 -21.80 12.01
CA SER A 209 -7.27 -22.39 10.86
C SER A 209 -7.23 -21.39 9.70
N LEU A 210 -6.14 -21.42 8.92
CA LEU A 210 -6.06 -20.68 7.67
C LEU A 210 -7.08 -21.30 6.70
N SER A 211 -8.21 -20.66 6.44
CA SER A 211 -9.26 -21.15 5.54
C SER A 211 -9.51 -20.09 4.47
N ASN A 212 -10.08 -20.48 3.33
CA ASN A 212 -10.42 -19.56 2.23
C ASN A 212 -11.42 -18.45 2.64
N GLU A 213 -11.95 -18.51 3.86
CA GLU A 213 -12.86 -17.51 4.44
C GLU A 213 -12.10 -16.34 5.08
N ASN A 214 -10.78 -16.44 5.28
CA ASN A 214 -9.95 -15.36 5.79
C ASN A 214 -8.89 -14.94 4.76
N ASP A 215 -8.56 -13.64 4.71
CA ASP A 215 -7.56 -13.10 3.78
C ASP A 215 -6.15 -13.68 3.97
N TRP A 216 -5.95 -14.36 5.10
CA TRP A 216 -4.73 -15.05 5.45
C TRP A 216 -4.61 -16.43 4.77
N PHE A 217 -5.60 -16.92 4.02
CA PHE A 217 -5.49 -18.21 3.33
C PHE A 217 -4.29 -18.29 2.36
N LYS A 218 -3.94 -17.15 1.74
CA LYS A 218 -2.79 -17.01 0.83
C LYS A 218 -1.46 -17.29 1.51
N PHE A 219 -1.41 -17.34 2.85
CA PHE A 219 -0.25 -17.80 3.60
C PHE A 219 0.22 -19.18 3.17
N ARG A 220 -0.69 -20.05 2.74
CA ARG A 220 -0.33 -21.42 2.33
C ARG A 220 0.54 -21.47 1.08
N ASP A 221 0.47 -20.43 0.25
CA ASP A 221 1.15 -20.35 -1.03
C ASP A 221 2.51 -19.64 -0.94
N LEU A 222 2.84 -19.08 0.23
CA LEU A 222 4.04 -18.31 0.46
C LEU A 222 5.21 -19.19 0.93
N PRO A 223 6.47 -18.83 0.61
CA PRO A 223 7.66 -19.66 0.81
C PRO A 223 8.17 -19.60 2.25
N TRP A 224 7.28 -19.69 3.23
CA TRP A 224 7.59 -19.73 4.65
C TRP A 224 7.08 -21.02 5.31
N GLU A 225 7.59 -21.29 6.50
CA GLU A 225 7.10 -22.33 7.38
C GLU A 225 6.21 -21.70 8.43
N TYR A 226 5.10 -22.35 8.79
CA TYR A 226 4.23 -21.86 9.84
C TYR A 226 3.74 -22.97 10.77
N GLU A 227 3.52 -22.62 12.03
CA GLU A 227 3.03 -23.52 13.07
C GLU A 227 2.18 -22.73 14.08
N PHE A 228 1.04 -23.29 14.50
CA PHE A 228 0.28 -22.74 15.61
C PHE A 228 0.80 -23.33 16.91
N LEU A 229 1.14 -22.48 17.87
CA LEU A 229 1.71 -22.91 19.13
C LEU A 229 1.37 -21.94 20.27
N ASN A 230 1.56 -22.39 21.50
CA ASN A 230 1.34 -21.58 22.68
C ASN A 230 2.68 -21.04 23.22
N VAL A 231 2.90 -19.73 23.16
CA VAL A 231 4.07 -19.04 23.73
C VAL A 231 3.64 -18.26 24.96
N GLY A 232 4.12 -18.64 26.14
CA GLY A 232 3.85 -17.88 27.37
C GLY A 232 2.36 -17.80 27.75
N GLY A 233 1.54 -18.78 27.34
CA GLY A 233 0.10 -18.78 27.56
C GLY A 233 -0.71 -18.20 26.39
N ILE A 234 -0.05 -17.61 25.39
CA ILE A 234 -0.66 -16.94 24.25
C ILE A 234 -0.63 -17.87 23.04
N GLN A 235 -1.77 -18.08 22.39
CA GLN A 235 -1.83 -18.79 21.11
C GLN A 235 -1.28 -17.89 20.01
N ALA A 236 -0.26 -18.37 19.29
CA ALA A 236 0.42 -17.59 18.28
C ALA A 236 0.71 -18.42 17.02
N LEU A 237 0.81 -17.71 15.90
CA LEU A 237 1.27 -18.22 14.63
C LEU A 237 2.77 -17.97 14.57
N LEU A 238 3.54 -19.02 14.71
CA LEU A 238 4.95 -19.01 14.39
C LEU A 238 5.09 -18.96 12.87
N LEU A 239 5.85 -17.99 12.35
CA LEU A 239 6.26 -17.90 10.96
C LEU A 239 7.78 -17.96 10.89
N GLN A 240 8.32 -18.78 9.99
CA GLN A 240 9.75 -18.82 9.66
C GLN A 240 9.95 -18.56 8.18
N TYR A 241 10.83 -17.62 7.84
CA TYR A 241 11.01 -17.17 6.47
C TYR A 241 12.48 -16.88 6.19
N HIS A 242 12.88 -17.08 4.94
CA HIS A 242 14.27 -17.03 4.47
C HIS A 242 14.53 -15.90 3.48
N GLN A 243 13.47 -15.25 3.02
CA GLN A 243 13.53 -14.18 2.05
C GLN A 243 12.45 -13.16 2.39
N GLU A 244 12.53 -12.00 1.76
CA GLU A 244 11.50 -10.99 1.89
C GLU A 244 10.17 -11.50 1.32
N VAL A 245 9.10 -11.37 2.10
CA VAL A 245 7.75 -11.76 1.70
C VAL A 245 6.78 -10.65 2.06
N ALA A 246 5.99 -10.21 1.09
CA ALA A 246 4.96 -9.19 1.30
C ALA A 246 3.56 -9.82 1.33
N LEU A 247 2.76 -9.36 2.28
CA LEU A 247 1.33 -9.64 2.41
C LEU A 247 0.53 -8.38 2.17
N TRP A 248 -0.30 -8.41 1.13
CA TRP A 248 -1.20 -7.32 0.78
C TRP A 248 -2.64 -7.73 1.10
N PHE A 249 -3.38 -6.84 1.75
CA PHE A 249 -4.69 -7.12 2.34
C PHE A 249 -5.82 -6.33 1.67
N PRO A 250 -7.04 -6.87 1.70
CA PRO A 250 -7.55 -7.71 0.63
C PRO A 250 -7.53 -7.01 -0.74
N ASN A 251 -7.09 -7.74 -1.75
CA ASN A 251 -7.05 -7.35 -3.18
C ASN A 251 -6.12 -6.19 -3.56
N GLY A 252 -5.38 -5.59 -2.61
CA GLY A 252 -4.48 -4.48 -2.93
C GLY A 252 -5.23 -3.24 -3.42
N SER A 253 -6.45 -3.03 -2.94
CA SER A 253 -7.17 -1.78 -3.18
C SER A 253 -6.49 -0.65 -2.43
N ASP A 254 -6.35 0.48 -3.10
CA ASP A 254 -5.81 1.68 -2.48
C ASP A 254 -6.80 2.25 -1.46
N VAL A 255 -6.27 2.64 -0.30
CA VAL A 255 -7.05 3.27 0.77
C VAL A 255 -6.39 4.56 1.21
N GLU A 256 -7.20 5.60 1.41
CA GLU A 256 -6.71 6.90 1.87
C GLU A 256 -6.29 6.85 3.34
N ASP A 257 -7.19 6.37 4.19
CA ASP A 257 -7.00 6.36 5.64
C ASP A 257 -7.03 4.93 6.17
N SER A 258 -6.00 4.56 6.92
CA SER A 258 -5.85 3.22 7.49
C SER A 258 -5.32 3.28 8.92
N ASP A 259 -5.67 2.27 9.68
CA ASP A 259 -5.28 2.10 11.07
C ASP A 259 -5.05 0.62 11.30
N ARG A 260 -3.76 0.24 11.34
CA ARG A 260 -3.32 -1.13 11.48
C ARG A 260 -2.78 -1.36 12.88
N THR A 261 -3.24 -2.42 13.52
CA THR A 261 -2.72 -2.91 14.80
C THR A 261 -2.20 -4.33 14.62
N THR A 262 -1.01 -4.62 15.12
CA THR A 262 -0.37 -5.94 15.02
C THR A 262 0.30 -6.29 16.34
N THR A 263 -0.01 -7.45 16.89
CA THR A 263 0.59 -7.98 18.12
C THR A 263 1.54 -9.13 17.78
N LEU A 264 2.83 -8.91 18.03
CA LEU A 264 3.89 -9.83 17.58
C LEU A 264 5.05 -9.91 18.59
N ALA A 265 5.91 -10.91 18.40
CA ALA A 265 7.15 -11.11 19.15
C ALA A 265 8.27 -11.64 18.25
N PHE A 266 9.51 -11.21 18.49
CA PHE A 266 10.70 -11.72 17.80
C PHE A 266 11.53 -12.64 18.70
N PRO A 267 11.50 -13.97 18.51
CA PRO A 267 12.39 -14.89 19.21
C PRO A 267 13.87 -14.74 18.83
N ASN A 268 14.20 -14.03 17.74
CA ASN A 268 15.58 -13.82 17.30
C ASN A 268 15.81 -12.40 16.75
N GLN A 269 17.08 -12.00 16.65
CA GLN A 269 17.49 -10.67 16.19
C GLN A 269 17.46 -10.50 14.66
N ASN A 270 17.28 -11.61 13.93
CA ASN A 270 17.37 -11.62 12.46
C ASN A 270 16.05 -11.24 11.79
N SER A 271 14.99 -11.12 12.57
CA SER A 271 13.65 -10.87 12.10
C SER A 271 13.39 -9.38 11.98
N GLN A 272 12.78 -9.00 10.86
CA GLN A 272 12.17 -7.69 10.70
C GLN A 272 10.78 -7.81 10.07
N ILE A 273 9.89 -6.92 10.48
CA ILE A 273 8.56 -6.76 9.89
C ILE A 273 8.32 -5.28 9.63
N SER A 274 7.81 -4.96 8.46
CA SER A 274 7.37 -3.62 8.11
C SER A 274 5.86 -3.56 8.01
N LEU A 275 5.21 -2.67 8.75
CA LEU A 275 3.81 -2.30 8.55
C LEU A 275 3.76 -1.20 7.50
N LEU A 276 3.03 -1.42 6.41
CA LEU A 276 2.94 -0.48 5.30
C LEU A 276 1.57 0.19 5.25
N CYS A 277 1.54 1.48 4.93
CA CYS A 277 0.33 2.23 4.58
C CYS A 277 0.59 3.13 3.38
N ARG A 278 -0.44 3.34 2.55
CA ARG A 278 -0.39 4.17 1.33
C ARG A 278 0.76 3.77 0.40
N TRP A 279 0.93 2.47 0.24
CA TRP A 279 2.05 1.88 -0.48
C TRP A 279 1.71 1.62 -1.94
N ASP A 280 2.50 2.22 -2.83
CA ASP A 280 2.53 1.91 -4.25
C ASP A 280 3.61 0.86 -4.52
N THR A 281 3.20 -0.31 -5.01
CA THR A 281 4.12 -1.42 -5.31
C THR A 281 4.93 -1.23 -6.59
N GLU A 282 4.44 -0.42 -7.54
CA GLU A 282 5.11 -0.15 -8.80
C GLU A 282 6.22 0.87 -8.62
N GLU A 283 5.93 1.96 -7.90
CA GLU A 283 6.90 3.01 -7.61
C GLU A 283 7.78 2.70 -6.39
N ILE A 284 7.38 1.75 -5.54
CA ILE A 284 8.03 1.50 -4.24
C ILE A 284 8.00 2.81 -3.43
N SER A 285 6.80 3.36 -3.31
CA SER A 285 6.52 4.64 -2.65
C SER A 285 5.48 4.45 -1.55
N GLY A 286 5.56 5.20 -0.46
CA GLY A 286 4.60 5.09 0.65
C GLY A 286 5.22 5.29 2.03
N TYR A 287 4.52 4.87 3.07
CA TYR A 287 5.04 4.90 4.44
C TYR A 287 5.23 3.48 4.98
N SER A 288 6.26 3.32 5.80
CA SER A 288 6.66 2.03 6.37
C SER A 288 7.09 2.21 7.83
N LEU A 289 6.53 1.41 8.72
CA LEU A 289 7.01 1.23 10.08
C LEU A 289 7.79 -0.09 10.16
N LEU A 290 9.12 0.00 10.11
CA LEU A 290 10.02 -1.13 10.28
C LEU A 290 10.16 -1.46 11.77
N LEU A 291 9.93 -2.71 12.13
CA LEU A 291 10.10 -3.28 13.45
C LEU A 291 11.19 -4.33 13.40
N THR A 292 12.20 -4.17 14.27
CA THR A 292 13.22 -5.19 14.58
C THR A 292 13.21 -5.46 16.07
N GLN A 293 13.92 -6.48 16.56
CA GLN A 293 14.02 -6.72 18.01
C GLN A 293 14.68 -5.55 18.77
N GLN A 294 15.51 -4.73 18.12
CA GLN A 294 16.31 -3.69 18.78
C GLN A 294 15.75 -2.28 18.61
N ARG A 295 15.18 -1.97 17.44
CA ARG A 295 14.66 -0.64 17.11
C ARG A 295 13.39 -0.69 16.27
N TRP A 296 12.64 0.40 16.32
CA TRP A 296 11.59 0.72 15.37
C TRP A 296 12.03 1.92 14.52
N GLU A 297 11.56 1.99 13.28
CA GLU A 297 11.87 3.06 12.36
C GLU A 297 10.65 3.38 11.47
N LEU A 298 10.13 4.60 11.56
CA LEU A 298 9.14 5.13 10.64
C LEU A 298 9.86 5.80 9.47
N SER A 299 9.66 5.29 8.26
CA SER A 299 10.24 5.81 7.03
C SER A 299 9.17 6.16 6.01
N MET A 300 9.52 7.10 5.14
CA MET A 300 8.85 7.39 3.88
C MET A 300 9.72 6.84 2.74
N PHE A 301 9.09 6.28 1.71
CA PHE A 301 9.76 5.85 0.49
C PHE A 301 9.24 6.67 -0.67
N GLU A 302 10.14 7.22 -1.50
CA GLU A 302 9.81 7.92 -2.73
C GLU A 302 10.64 7.33 -3.86
N ASN A 303 10.00 6.60 -4.77
CA ASN A 303 10.68 5.90 -5.87
C ASN A 303 11.78 4.95 -5.36
N GLY A 304 11.50 4.21 -4.29
CA GLY A 304 12.45 3.34 -3.60
C GLY A 304 13.51 4.06 -2.75
N VAL A 305 13.56 5.40 -2.76
CA VAL A 305 14.48 6.18 -1.90
C VAL A 305 13.87 6.30 -0.51
N ARG A 306 14.57 5.77 0.48
CA ARG A 306 14.15 5.79 1.88
C ARG A 306 14.54 7.09 2.57
N LEU A 307 13.58 7.74 3.22
CA LEU A 307 13.75 8.87 4.12
C LEU A 307 13.22 8.51 5.53
N VAL A 308 14.08 8.57 6.53
CA VAL A 308 13.69 8.30 7.93
C VAL A 308 12.92 9.50 8.48
N LEU A 309 11.68 9.29 8.92
CA LEU A 309 10.85 10.31 9.53
C LEU A 309 11.00 10.34 11.06
N ALA A 310 11.08 9.16 11.68
CA ALA A 310 11.31 9.00 13.12
C ALA A 310 11.90 7.62 13.41
N GLU A 311 12.68 7.47 14.48
CA GLU A 311 13.20 6.18 14.93
C GLU A 311 13.46 6.16 16.44
N GLY A 312 13.55 4.96 17.01
CA GLY A 312 13.86 4.80 18.42
C GLY A 312 14.14 3.36 18.83
N PRO A 313 14.66 3.14 20.06
CA PRO A 313 14.83 1.80 20.59
C PRO A 313 13.46 1.15 20.86
N GLN A 314 13.41 -0.18 20.76
CA GLN A 314 12.25 -0.96 21.21
C GLN A 314 12.10 -0.96 22.74
N SER A 315 10.93 -1.35 23.24
CA SER A 315 10.73 -1.56 24.67
C SER A 315 11.63 -2.70 25.20
N GLU A 316 11.99 -2.67 26.48
CA GLU A 316 12.73 -3.79 27.11
C GLU A 316 11.95 -5.11 26.99
N ASN A 317 10.62 -5.05 27.05
CA ASN A 317 9.74 -6.20 26.91
C ASN A 317 9.91 -6.89 25.54
N PHE A 318 9.87 -6.11 24.47
CA PHE A 318 9.99 -6.63 23.10
C PHE A 318 11.42 -6.99 22.72
N GLN A 319 12.42 -6.24 23.21
CA GLN A 319 13.83 -6.65 23.12
C GLN A 319 14.05 -8.03 23.78
N GLY A 320 13.32 -8.34 24.85
CA GLY A 320 13.31 -9.65 25.51
C GLY A 320 12.64 -10.78 24.72
N GLY A 321 12.07 -10.50 23.54
CA GLY A 321 11.37 -11.48 22.71
C GLY A 321 9.94 -11.79 23.16
N ASN A 322 9.34 -10.92 23.99
CA ASN A 322 7.94 -11.01 24.39
C ASN A 322 7.02 -10.29 23.39
N PHE A 323 5.71 -10.52 23.52
CA PHE A 323 4.71 -9.86 22.69
C PHE A 323 4.60 -8.38 23.03
N GLU A 324 4.50 -7.56 21.98
CA GLU A 324 4.12 -6.16 22.05
C GLU A 324 3.17 -5.83 20.89
N THR A 325 2.20 -4.95 21.16
CA THR A 325 1.22 -4.48 20.18
C THR A 325 1.71 -3.20 19.54
N PHE A 326 1.87 -3.19 18.22
CA PHE A 326 2.24 -2.01 17.45
C PHE A 326 1.05 -1.51 16.66
N ARG A 327 0.92 -0.19 16.54
CA ARG A 327 -0.13 0.45 15.74
C ARG A 327 0.47 1.48 14.80
N LEU A 328 0.06 1.43 13.54
CA LEU A 328 0.38 2.42 12.51
C LEU A 328 -0.94 3.01 11.99
N GLN A 329 -1.17 4.29 12.26
CA GLN A 329 -2.32 5.02 11.76
C GLN A 329 -1.86 6.07 10.74
N CYS A 330 -2.50 6.07 9.58
CA CYS A 330 -2.27 7.01 8.50
C CYS A 330 -3.61 7.65 8.16
N VAL A 331 -3.85 8.88 8.63
CA VAL A 331 -5.14 9.60 8.51
C VAL A 331 -4.91 11.01 7.98
N GLY A 332 -5.45 11.33 6.82
CA GLY A 332 -5.22 12.62 6.17
C GLY A 332 -3.73 12.85 5.92
N GLN A 333 -3.11 13.76 6.66
CA GLN A 333 -1.65 13.99 6.61
C GLN A 333 -0.94 13.54 7.89
N GLU A 334 -1.68 13.02 8.86
CA GLU A 334 -1.14 12.61 10.16
C GLU A 334 -0.76 11.12 10.08
N ILE A 335 0.49 10.83 10.44
CA ILE A 335 1.03 9.48 10.55
C ILE A 335 1.48 9.31 11.99
N VAL A 336 0.86 8.37 12.69
CA VAL A 336 1.09 8.18 14.12
C VAL A 336 1.43 6.71 14.36
N VAL A 337 2.43 6.52 15.21
CA VAL A 337 2.96 5.20 15.58
C VAL A 337 2.79 5.02 17.07
N TRP A 338 2.26 3.88 17.48
CA TRP A 338 2.19 3.47 18.87
C TRP A 338 2.87 2.13 19.09
N ALA A 339 3.35 1.96 20.32
CA ALA A 339 3.57 0.65 20.91
C ALA A 339 2.79 0.60 22.22
N GLU A 340 1.97 -0.45 22.37
CA GLU A 340 0.93 -0.56 23.37
C GLU A 340 0.03 0.70 23.36
N ASN A 341 -0.02 1.43 24.48
CA ASN A 341 -0.79 2.65 24.63
C ASN A 341 0.08 3.92 24.59
N LYS A 342 1.32 3.82 24.10
CA LYS A 342 2.28 4.93 24.06
C LYS A 342 2.55 5.36 22.63
N ILE A 343 2.37 6.65 22.35
CA ILE A 343 2.79 7.26 21.08
C ILE A 343 4.33 7.23 21.02
N LEU A 344 4.85 6.58 19.99
CA LEU A 344 6.28 6.56 19.66
C LEU A 344 6.66 7.73 18.76
N ALA A 345 5.83 8.02 17.74
CA ALA A 345 6.04 9.10 16.80
C ALA A 345 4.70 9.66 16.29
N GLU A 346 4.67 10.95 16.01
CA GLU A 346 3.57 11.66 15.34
C GLU A 346 4.19 12.60 14.31
N VAL A 347 3.88 12.37 13.04
CA VAL A 347 4.47 13.08 11.90
C VAL A 347 3.36 13.62 11.00
N THR A 348 3.50 14.85 10.53
CA THR A 348 2.61 15.41 9.50
C THR A 348 3.29 15.35 8.13
N ASN A 349 2.83 14.47 7.25
CA ASN A 349 3.29 14.33 5.88
C ASN A 349 2.13 13.91 4.97
N GLY A 350 1.86 14.70 3.92
CA GLY A 350 0.76 14.47 2.97
C GLY A 350 1.21 14.06 1.57
N GLN A 351 2.45 13.55 1.43
CA GLN A 351 3.03 13.20 0.14
C GLN A 351 2.25 12.08 -0.56
N PHE A 352 1.86 11.05 0.19
CA PHE A 352 1.02 9.97 -0.31
C PHE A 352 -0.38 10.09 0.29
N LYS A 353 -1.39 10.11 -0.58
CA LYS A 353 -2.80 10.29 -0.18
C LYS A 353 -3.51 8.96 0.00
N ASP A 354 -3.26 8.01 -0.89
CA ASP A 354 -3.80 6.67 -0.90
C ASP A 354 -2.72 5.66 -1.27
N GLY A 355 -3.09 4.39 -1.21
CA GLY A 355 -2.25 3.28 -1.64
C GLY A 355 -2.55 2.03 -0.83
N ARG A 356 -1.80 0.96 -1.09
CA ARG A 356 -2.01 -0.33 -0.42
C ARG A 356 -1.53 -0.29 1.03
N TYR A 357 -2.03 -1.23 1.81
CA TYR A 357 -1.50 -1.54 3.13
C TYR A 357 -1.10 -3.01 3.17
N GLY A 358 -0.09 -3.30 3.99
CA GLY A 358 0.51 -4.61 3.98
C GLY A 358 1.44 -4.86 5.15
N LEU A 359 1.91 -6.11 5.22
CA LEU A 359 3.05 -6.50 6.05
C LEU A 359 4.16 -6.97 5.13
N VAL A 360 5.38 -6.53 5.37
CA VAL A 360 6.57 -7.08 4.70
C VAL A 360 7.43 -7.75 5.75
N PHE A 361 7.64 -9.05 5.60
CA PHE A 361 8.50 -9.86 6.45
C PHE A 361 9.86 -9.89 5.78
N GLY A 362 10.87 -9.35 6.45
CA GLY A 362 12.24 -9.32 5.94
C GLY A 362 13.21 -10.01 6.90
N VAL A 363 14.36 -10.42 6.37
CA VAL A 363 15.43 -11.03 7.14
C VAL A 363 16.68 -10.16 7.03
N ASN A 364 17.34 -9.92 8.16
CA ASN A 364 18.67 -9.31 8.13
C ASN A 364 19.70 -10.34 7.64
N GLU A 365 19.74 -11.51 8.29
CA GLU A 365 20.61 -12.63 7.95
C GLU A 365 19.92 -13.97 8.28
N GLY A 366 20.14 -14.99 7.46
CA GLY A 366 19.69 -16.36 7.73
C GLY A 366 18.16 -16.52 7.72
N VAL A 367 17.57 -16.68 8.91
CA VAL A 367 16.17 -17.08 9.09
C VAL A 367 15.46 -16.10 10.01
N GLY A 368 14.43 -15.44 9.47
CA GLY A 368 13.46 -14.67 10.24
C GLY A 368 12.47 -15.61 10.90
N VAL A 369 12.13 -15.31 12.15
CA VAL A 369 11.21 -16.05 12.99
C VAL A 369 10.37 -15.02 13.74
N VAL A 370 9.06 -15.04 13.55
CA VAL A 370 8.11 -14.18 14.27
C VAL A 370 7.00 -15.03 14.89
N TYR A 371 6.56 -14.65 16.08
CA TYR A 371 5.27 -15.06 16.61
C TYR A 371 4.27 -13.94 16.38
N LEU A 372 3.16 -14.24 15.73
CA LEU A 372 2.07 -13.31 15.48
C LEU A 372 0.83 -13.79 16.24
N GLU A 373 0.17 -12.91 16.99
CA GLU A 373 -1.03 -13.25 17.77
C GLU A 373 -2.30 -12.63 17.17
N ASP A 374 -2.27 -11.31 16.95
CA ASP A 374 -3.39 -10.54 16.38
C ASP A 374 -2.85 -9.61 15.29
N ASP A 375 -3.64 -9.41 14.26
CA ASP A 375 -3.44 -8.40 13.23
C ASP A 375 -4.79 -7.90 12.75
N GLN A 376 -5.01 -6.59 12.87
CA GLN A 376 -6.24 -5.93 12.52
C GLN A 376 -5.93 -4.74 11.64
N VAL A 377 -6.68 -4.60 10.55
CA VAL A 377 -6.69 -3.38 9.75
C VAL A 377 -8.09 -2.82 9.73
N LEU A 378 -8.21 -1.63 10.30
CA LEU A 378 -9.34 -0.75 10.10
C LEU A 378 -8.99 0.19 8.96
N VAL A 379 -9.89 0.36 8.01
CA VAL A 379 -9.79 1.44 7.04
C VAL A 379 -10.91 2.40 7.32
N ARG A 380 -10.67 3.69 7.10
CA ARG A 380 -11.78 4.63 7.11
C ARG A 380 -12.69 4.20 5.98
N LYS A 381 -13.97 3.99 6.29
CA LYS A 381 -14.96 3.71 5.26
C LYS A 381 -14.90 4.89 4.30
N SER A 382 -14.41 4.68 3.08
CA SER A 382 -14.61 5.68 2.05
C SER A 382 -16.13 5.85 2.00
N GLN A 383 -16.62 7.06 2.21
CA GLN A 383 -18.06 7.29 2.38
C GLN A 383 -18.85 7.04 1.09
N VAL A 384 -18.16 6.50 0.08
CA VAL A 384 -18.62 5.80 -1.10
C VAL A 384 -19.22 4.43 -0.78
N GLU A 385 -19.91 4.26 0.35
CA GLU A 385 -20.97 3.27 0.35
C GLU A 385 -22.07 3.89 -0.48
N ILE A 386 -22.41 3.25 -1.60
CA ILE A 386 -23.52 3.71 -2.44
C ILE A 386 -24.78 3.51 -1.60
N ALA A 387 -25.18 4.55 -0.87
CA ALA A 387 -26.36 4.57 -0.03
C ALA A 387 -27.58 4.19 -0.86
N GLU A 388 -28.46 3.38 -0.29
CA GLU A 388 -29.77 3.14 -0.89
C GLU A 388 -30.64 4.39 -0.69
N ASN A 389 -31.86 4.38 -1.23
CA ASN A 389 -32.79 5.47 -0.94
C ASN A 389 -33.04 5.52 0.58
N ASP A 390 -33.22 6.72 1.13
CA ASP A 390 -33.40 7.02 2.56
C ASP A 390 -32.18 6.80 3.48
N ASP A 391 -31.10 6.19 3.01
CA ASP A 391 -29.85 6.12 3.76
C ASP A 391 -29.23 7.53 3.92
N ILE A 392 -28.63 7.76 5.09
CA ILE A 392 -27.93 9.01 5.40
C ILE A 392 -26.43 8.80 5.18
N VAL A 393 -25.88 9.45 4.16
CA VAL A 393 -24.43 9.54 3.95
C VAL A 393 -23.90 10.76 4.73
N ARG A 394 -23.12 10.50 5.77
CA ARG A 394 -22.52 11.56 6.60
C ARG A 394 -21.16 11.98 6.05
N LEU A 395 -21.02 13.16 5.45
CA LEU A 395 -19.75 13.74 4.99
C LEU A 395 -19.18 14.71 6.05
N ASP A 396 -18.47 14.17 7.06
CA ASP A 396 -17.96 14.93 8.22
C ASP A 396 -19.09 15.66 8.99
N MET A 397 -19.28 16.95 8.71
CA MET A 397 -20.29 17.84 9.30
C MET A 397 -21.59 17.94 8.50
N LEU A 398 -21.69 17.21 7.39
CA LEU A 398 -22.87 17.18 6.52
C LEU A 398 -23.55 15.81 6.60
N ASP A 399 -24.86 15.77 6.75
CA ASP A 399 -25.65 14.57 6.45
C ASP A 399 -26.36 14.78 5.11
N VAL A 400 -26.18 13.87 4.17
CA VAL A 400 -26.80 13.89 2.85
C VAL A 400 -27.72 12.68 2.75
N GLN A 401 -28.95 12.89 2.32
CA GLN A 401 -29.96 11.85 2.20
C GLN A 401 -30.72 12.00 0.89
N LEU A 402 -30.83 10.91 0.12
CA LEU A 402 -31.70 10.85 -1.04
C LEU A 402 -33.12 10.47 -0.57
N ILE A 403 -34.03 11.45 -0.53
CA ILE A 403 -35.37 11.27 0.04
C ILE A 403 -36.46 11.01 -1.00
N GLY A 404 -36.13 11.08 -2.29
CA GLY A 404 -37.11 10.79 -3.33
C GLY A 404 -36.67 11.07 -4.76
N ARG A 405 -37.54 10.72 -5.69
CA ARG A 405 -37.42 10.98 -7.13
C ARG A 405 -38.66 11.72 -7.61
N ILE A 406 -38.48 12.55 -8.61
CA ILE A 406 -39.58 13.29 -9.22
C ILE A 406 -39.47 13.11 -10.73
N ARG A 407 -40.60 12.83 -11.37
CA ARG A 407 -40.72 12.89 -12.83
C ARG A 407 -41.47 14.16 -13.17
N GLU A 408 -40.78 15.12 -13.75
CA GLU A 408 -41.40 16.38 -14.16
C GLU A 408 -41.42 16.48 -15.69
N TYR A 409 -42.53 17.01 -16.21
CA TYR A 409 -42.65 17.43 -17.61
C TYR A 409 -42.71 18.95 -17.61
N PRO A 410 -41.56 19.64 -17.61
CA PRO A 410 -41.55 21.09 -17.57
C PRO A 410 -42.37 21.64 -18.75
N GLN A 411 -43.49 22.29 -18.44
CA GLN A 411 -44.38 22.89 -19.43
C GLN A 411 -43.90 24.30 -19.85
N ILE A 412 -42.61 24.58 -19.73
CA ILE A 412 -42.04 25.90 -20.02
C ILE A 412 -41.93 26.04 -21.54
N PRO A 413 -42.79 26.83 -22.21
CA PRO A 413 -42.87 26.84 -23.68
C PRO A 413 -41.60 27.35 -24.36
N SER A 414 -40.78 28.12 -23.64
CA SER A 414 -39.50 28.68 -24.11
C SER A 414 -38.27 27.85 -23.74
N SER A 415 -38.44 26.77 -22.97
CA SER A 415 -37.33 25.92 -22.59
C SER A 415 -36.98 24.95 -23.73
N PRO A 416 -35.69 24.73 -24.05
CA PRO A 416 -35.27 23.68 -24.98
C PRO A 416 -35.69 22.27 -24.51
N TYR A 417 -36.22 22.15 -23.29
CA TYR A 417 -36.66 20.92 -22.66
C TYR A 417 -38.19 20.75 -22.67
N SER A 418 -38.93 21.68 -23.29
CA SER A 418 -40.39 21.59 -23.41
C SER A 418 -40.81 20.28 -24.07
N GLY A 419 -41.68 19.52 -23.39
CA GLY A 419 -42.20 18.24 -23.89
C GLY A 419 -41.27 17.04 -23.73
N LYS A 420 -40.08 17.19 -23.14
CA LYS A 420 -39.21 16.05 -22.78
C LYS A 420 -39.34 15.74 -21.29
N PRO A 421 -39.35 14.46 -20.88
CA PRO A 421 -39.30 14.11 -19.46
C PRO A 421 -37.95 14.55 -18.88
N VAL A 422 -37.99 15.19 -17.70
CA VAL A 422 -36.80 15.50 -16.91
C VAL A 422 -36.88 14.67 -15.63
N ILE A 423 -35.77 14.03 -15.27
CA ILE A 423 -35.67 13.28 -14.02
C ILE A 423 -35.15 14.22 -12.95
N GLY A 424 -35.92 14.35 -11.89
CA GLY A 424 -35.55 15.01 -10.65
C GLY A 424 -35.22 13.99 -9.57
N VAL A 425 -34.27 14.33 -8.70
CA VAL A 425 -34.05 13.67 -7.41
C VAL A 425 -34.19 14.70 -6.30
N VAL A 426 -34.60 14.27 -5.12
CA VAL A 426 -34.74 15.13 -3.95
C VAL A 426 -33.69 14.75 -2.92
N LEU A 427 -32.84 15.72 -2.59
CA LEU A 427 -31.80 15.58 -1.59
C LEU A 427 -32.19 16.36 -0.34
N ARG A 428 -32.00 15.76 0.83
CA ARG A 428 -31.98 16.44 2.11
C ARG A 428 -30.53 16.55 2.57
N ILE A 429 -30.08 17.77 2.85
CA ILE A 429 -28.71 18.05 3.28
C ILE A 429 -28.75 18.82 4.60
N VAL A 430 -28.13 18.27 5.63
CA VAL A 430 -28.05 18.89 6.97
C VAL A 430 -26.61 19.28 7.25
N ASN A 431 -26.36 20.58 7.44
CA ASN A 431 -25.08 21.10 7.89
C ASN A 431 -25.11 21.38 9.40
N TYR A 432 -24.31 20.64 10.18
CA TYR A 432 -24.28 20.77 11.63
C TYR A 432 -23.39 21.90 12.16
N LYS A 433 -22.47 22.46 11.35
CA LYS A 433 -21.56 23.53 11.79
C LYS A 433 -21.85 24.85 11.06
N SER A 434 -21.32 25.93 11.62
CA SER A 434 -21.46 27.30 11.07
C SER A 434 -20.52 27.60 9.89
N ILE A 435 -19.85 26.60 9.32
CA ILE A 435 -19.00 26.78 8.15
C ILE A 435 -19.89 26.60 6.92
N PRO A 436 -20.02 27.61 6.05
CA PRO A 436 -20.84 27.49 4.85
C PRO A 436 -20.23 26.48 3.88
N VAL A 437 -21.06 25.60 3.30
CA VAL A 437 -20.62 24.60 2.31
C VAL A 437 -21.18 24.96 0.94
N LYS A 438 -20.31 25.06 -0.06
CA LYS A 438 -20.74 25.39 -1.41
C LYS A 438 -21.38 24.17 -2.09
N ILE A 439 -22.59 24.29 -2.62
CA ILE A 439 -23.23 23.21 -3.39
C ILE A 439 -23.70 23.78 -4.71
N ASP A 440 -22.94 23.52 -5.78
CA ASP A 440 -23.28 23.95 -7.14
C ASP A 440 -23.48 22.76 -8.10
N THR A 441 -23.85 23.07 -9.35
CA THR A 441 -24.11 22.05 -10.38
C THR A 441 -22.88 21.23 -10.77
N GLY A 442 -21.67 21.74 -10.51
CA GLY A 442 -20.43 21.00 -10.71
C GLY A 442 -20.19 19.92 -9.65
N ASN A 443 -20.77 20.10 -8.46
CA ASN A 443 -20.67 19.13 -7.36
C ASN A 443 -21.69 17.99 -7.44
N VAL A 444 -22.76 18.12 -8.23
CA VAL A 444 -23.83 17.11 -8.29
C VAL A 444 -23.95 16.53 -9.69
N TYR A 445 -23.70 15.23 -9.82
CA TYR A 445 -23.76 14.53 -11.10
C TYR A 445 -24.26 13.09 -10.96
N LEU A 446 -24.80 12.56 -12.05
CA LEU A 446 -25.03 11.13 -12.22
C LEU A 446 -23.77 10.49 -12.83
N GLN A 447 -23.37 9.33 -12.31
CA GLN A 447 -22.24 8.55 -12.81
C GLN A 447 -22.65 7.12 -13.19
N LYS A 448 -22.21 6.65 -14.36
CA LYS A 448 -22.33 5.26 -14.81
C LYS A 448 -21.02 4.83 -15.47
N GLY A 449 -20.23 4.02 -14.77
CA GLY A 449 -18.85 3.72 -15.18
C GLY A 449 -18.01 5.00 -15.27
N GLU A 450 -17.51 5.34 -16.46
CA GLU A 450 -16.75 6.56 -16.75
C GLU A 450 -17.62 7.76 -17.17
N GLN A 451 -18.89 7.52 -17.51
CA GLN A 451 -19.79 8.58 -17.99
C GLN A 451 -20.33 9.41 -16.82
N LYS A 452 -20.29 10.75 -16.96
CA LYS A 452 -20.83 11.71 -16.00
C LYS A 452 -21.88 12.61 -16.67
N ASN A 453 -23.02 12.78 -16.00
CA ASN A 453 -24.06 13.72 -16.41
C ASN A 453 -24.35 14.70 -15.27
N PHE A 454 -24.02 15.97 -15.48
CA PHE A 454 -24.10 16.99 -14.44
C PHE A 454 -25.53 17.50 -14.26
N ALA A 455 -25.84 17.96 -13.04
CA ALA A 455 -27.12 18.57 -12.74
C ALA A 455 -27.34 19.83 -13.60
N LEU A 456 -28.54 19.99 -14.13
CA LEU A 456 -28.97 21.20 -14.82
C LEU A 456 -29.23 22.34 -13.85
N THR A 457 -29.92 21.97 -12.77
CA THR A 457 -30.44 22.88 -11.77
C THR A 457 -30.41 22.17 -10.43
N VAL A 458 -30.10 22.95 -9.40
CA VAL A 458 -30.21 22.52 -8.02
C VAL A 458 -31.00 23.60 -7.30
N THR A 459 -32.14 23.23 -6.71
CA THR A 459 -33.13 24.16 -6.16
C THR A 459 -33.36 23.89 -4.69
N ALA A 460 -33.13 24.86 -3.80
CA ALA A 460 -33.47 24.74 -2.39
C ALA A 460 -34.95 25.04 -2.16
N GLN A 461 -35.52 24.35 -1.19
CA GLN A 461 -36.81 24.68 -0.61
C GLN A 461 -36.59 24.94 0.89
N ASP A 462 -36.86 26.17 1.32
CA ASP A 462 -36.75 26.53 2.73
C ASP A 462 -37.98 26.02 3.50
N LYS A 463 -37.82 25.64 4.77
CA LYS A 463 -38.86 24.95 5.57
C LYS A 463 -40.11 25.81 5.89
N GLY A 464 -40.15 27.06 5.44
CA GLY A 464 -41.22 28.02 5.72
C GLY A 464 -42.12 28.39 4.54
N ASP A 465 -41.68 28.17 3.30
CA ASP A 465 -42.42 28.62 2.13
C ASP A 465 -43.30 27.51 1.60
N GLN A 466 -44.63 27.72 1.69
CA GLN A 466 -45.57 26.89 0.96
C GLN A 466 -45.18 26.94 -0.52
N ALA A 467 -44.99 25.76 -1.11
CA ALA A 467 -44.62 25.60 -2.51
C ALA A 467 -45.50 26.49 -3.40
N GLU A 468 -44.95 27.60 -3.89
CA GLU A 468 -45.63 28.36 -4.92
C GLU A 468 -45.74 27.45 -6.16
N PRO A 469 -46.91 27.37 -6.82
CA PRO A 469 -47.14 26.40 -7.89
C PRO A 469 -46.37 26.65 -9.19
N ASP A 470 -45.69 27.80 -9.32
CA ASP A 470 -45.14 28.25 -10.59
C ASP A 470 -43.62 28.30 -10.54
N PHE A 471 -43.00 27.20 -10.99
CA PHE A 471 -41.70 26.98 -11.66
C PHE A 471 -40.61 28.08 -11.69
N ALA A 472 -40.55 29.02 -10.74
CA ALA A 472 -39.41 29.90 -10.59
C ALA A 472 -38.24 29.03 -10.14
N PRO A 473 -37.10 29.05 -10.84
CA PRO A 473 -35.90 28.35 -10.40
C PRO A 473 -35.42 29.05 -9.12
N MET A 474 -35.97 28.67 -7.98
CA MET A 474 -35.36 28.95 -6.70
C MET A 474 -34.03 28.18 -6.73
N THR A 475 -32.92 28.89 -6.68
CA THR A 475 -31.59 28.27 -6.68
C THR A 475 -31.32 27.69 -5.29
N LEU A 476 -30.63 26.54 -5.20
CA LEU A 476 -29.92 26.22 -3.96
C LEU A 476 -29.12 27.48 -3.56
N PRO A 477 -29.09 27.87 -2.28
CA PRO A 477 -28.14 28.86 -1.88
C PRO A 477 -26.77 28.30 -2.27
N GLN A 478 -25.97 29.10 -3.00
CA GLN A 478 -24.63 28.67 -3.40
C GLN A 478 -23.81 28.20 -2.21
N PHE A 479 -24.16 28.64 -1.00
CA PHE A 479 -23.58 28.26 0.27
C PHE A 479 -24.67 27.77 1.23
N LEU A 480 -24.56 26.53 1.68
CA LEU A 480 -25.35 25.94 2.75
C LEU A 480 -24.75 26.34 4.10
N GLU A 481 -25.37 27.31 4.76
CA GLU A 481 -25.11 27.67 6.16
C GLU A 481 -25.50 26.53 7.12
N ARG A 482 -25.24 26.70 8.42
CA ARG A 482 -25.72 25.78 9.45
C ARG A 482 -27.24 25.62 9.37
N GLY A 483 -27.73 24.40 9.18
CA GLY A 483 -29.15 24.15 9.05
C GLY A 483 -29.47 22.91 8.25
N GLU A 484 -30.71 22.82 7.78
CA GLU A 484 -31.20 21.74 6.95
C GLU A 484 -31.82 22.35 5.69
N VAL A 485 -31.40 21.88 4.52
CA VAL A 485 -32.01 22.21 3.24
C VAL A 485 -32.54 20.95 2.59
N THR A 486 -33.72 21.05 1.99
CA THR A 486 -34.18 20.03 1.03
C THR A 486 -34.12 20.66 -0.35
N GLY A 487 -33.58 19.95 -1.33
CA GLY A 487 -33.46 20.47 -2.67
C GLY A 487 -33.74 19.46 -3.77
N ARG A 488 -34.17 19.97 -4.92
CA ARG A 488 -34.42 19.19 -6.13
C ARG A 488 -33.23 19.33 -7.08
N VAL A 489 -32.81 18.22 -7.67
CA VAL A 489 -31.73 18.17 -8.66
C VAL A 489 -32.27 17.55 -9.93
N HIS A 490 -32.10 18.23 -11.07
CA HIS A 490 -32.63 17.77 -12.36
C HIS A 490 -31.53 17.37 -13.35
N PHE A 491 -31.77 16.31 -14.12
CA PHE A 491 -30.85 15.78 -15.13
C PHE A 491 -31.55 15.62 -16.50
N LEU A 492 -30.82 15.85 -17.60
CA LEU A 492 -31.32 15.65 -18.97
C LEU A 492 -30.87 14.33 -19.59
N GLY A 493 -31.68 13.86 -20.53
CA GLY A 493 -31.26 12.84 -21.48
C GLY A 493 -31.07 11.45 -20.88
N ILE A 494 -31.60 11.24 -19.68
CA ILE A 494 -31.63 9.94 -19.00
C ILE A 494 -33.10 9.57 -18.81
N THR A 495 -33.46 8.37 -19.24
CA THR A 495 -34.79 7.78 -19.01
C THR A 495 -34.84 7.11 -17.63
N LEU A 496 -36.05 6.87 -17.12
CA LEU A 496 -36.22 6.28 -15.79
C LEU A 496 -35.59 4.87 -15.74
N ASP A 497 -35.76 4.11 -16.83
CA ASP A 497 -35.22 2.75 -16.96
C ASP A 497 -33.68 2.75 -16.95
N GLU A 498 -33.07 3.75 -17.62
CA GLU A 498 -31.61 3.91 -17.60
C GLU A 498 -31.10 4.28 -16.22
N LEU A 499 -31.85 5.08 -15.45
CA LEU A 499 -31.47 5.65 -14.15
C LEU A 499 -31.05 4.58 -13.14
N SER A 500 -31.64 3.38 -13.19
CA SER A 500 -31.33 2.25 -12.31
C SER A 500 -29.86 1.82 -12.34
N GLU A 501 -29.16 2.11 -13.45
CA GLU A 501 -27.75 1.81 -13.64
C GLU A 501 -26.82 3.00 -13.30
N TRP A 502 -27.39 4.15 -12.92
CA TRP A 502 -26.64 5.34 -12.53
C TRP A 502 -26.56 5.50 -11.01
N GLN A 503 -25.47 6.13 -10.57
CA GLN A 503 -25.27 6.56 -9.20
C GLN A 503 -25.40 8.09 -9.13
N LEU A 504 -26.15 8.60 -8.17
CA LEU A 504 -26.12 10.02 -7.85
C LEU A 504 -24.89 10.31 -6.98
N VAL A 505 -24.07 11.25 -7.40
CA VAL A 505 -22.84 11.65 -6.70
C VAL A 505 -22.94 13.12 -6.31
N LEU A 506 -22.75 13.41 -5.02
CA LEU A 506 -22.48 14.75 -4.49
C LEU A 506 -21.01 14.79 -4.07
N ASP A 507 -20.16 15.39 -4.90
CA ASP A 507 -18.71 15.45 -4.74
C ASP A 507 -18.27 16.77 -4.13
N LEU A 508 -17.83 16.72 -2.87
CA LEU A 508 -17.41 17.88 -2.10
C LEU A 508 -15.92 17.83 -1.71
N ARG A 509 -15.13 17.02 -2.42
CA ARG A 509 -13.69 16.83 -2.15
C ARG A 509 -12.86 18.10 -2.27
N ASP A 510 -13.17 18.96 -3.23
CA ASP A 510 -12.50 20.26 -3.40
C ASP A 510 -12.72 21.22 -2.21
N GLN A 511 -13.68 20.90 -1.34
CA GLN A 511 -13.98 21.66 -0.12
C GLN A 511 -13.50 20.95 1.15
N GLY A 512 -12.74 19.86 1.01
CA GLY A 512 -12.23 19.06 2.14
C GLY A 512 -13.23 18.08 2.73
N PHE A 513 -14.38 17.85 2.07
CA PHE A 513 -15.36 16.83 2.45
C PHE A 513 -15.20 15.57 1.59
N GLY A 514 -15.88 14.46 1.94
CA GLY A 514 -15.96 13.30 1.06
C GLY A 514 -16.93 13.53 -0.12
N ASP A 515 -17.24 12.45 -0.84
CA ASP A 515 -18.38 12.39 -1.75
C ASP A 515 -19.49 11.50 -1.18
N ALA A 516 -20.74 11.89 -1.41
CA ALA A 516 -21.91 11.06 -1.10
C ALA A 516 -22.42 10.41 -2.38
N ARG A 517 -22.57 9.08 -2.37
CA ARG A 517 -23.09 8.32 -3.51
C ARG A 517 -24.37 7.61 -3.17
N PHE A 518 -25.34 7.63 -4.07
CA PHE A 518 -26.63 6.97 -3.89
C PHE A 518 -26.97 6.09 -5.09
N ARG A 519 -27.49 4.89 -4.84
CA ARG A 519 -27.98 3.97 -5.87
C ARG A 519 -29.41 4.32 -6.18
N LEU A 520 -29.73 4.48 -7.46
CA LEU A 520 -31.07 4.82 -7.88
C LEU A 520 -31.91 3.55 -8.11
N ILE A 521 -32.20 2.77 -7.05
CA ILE A 521 -32.99 1.51 -7.11
C ILE A 521 -34.48 1.74 -7.44
N ASP A 522 -35.08 0.99 -8.35
CA ASP A 522 -36.51 1.05 -8.64
C ASP A 522 -37.38 0.63 -7.43
N GLY A 523 -38.40 1.44 -7.08
CA GLY A 523 -39.32 1.09 -5.99
C GLY A 523 -40.01 2.24 -5.25
N PHE A 524 -39.69 3.50 -5.55
CA PHE A 524 -40.42 4.65 -4.99
C PHE A 524 -41.66 4.97 -5.83
N ASN A 525 -42.83 4.92 -5.19
CA ASN A 525 -44.10 5.44 -5.71
C ASN A 525 -44.37 6.84 -5.14
#